data_AF-A0A518J130-F1
#
_entry.id   AF-A0A518J130-F1
#
_cell.length_a   1.000
_cell.length_b   1.000
_cell.length_c   1.000
_cell.angle_alpha   90.00
_cell.angle_beta   90.00
_cell.angle_gamma   90.00
#
_symmetry.space_group_name_H-M   'P 1'
#
loop_
_entity.id
_entity.type
_entity.pdbx_description
1 polymer ?
#
loop_
_entity_poly.entity_id
_entity_poly.type
_entity_poly.pdbx_seq_one_letter_code
_entity_poly.pdbx_strand_id
1 'polypeptide(L)'
;MRARIASREEDMSPDGKLEILMQDDGDVIVNVKPSREDPHYRGSPFGVSVEFCSVGSGGGRSIHTLKALRDLFSAIEKDNAENPQ
;
A
#
# COMPACT_ATOMS: atom_id res chain seq x y z
N MET A 1 -0.25 15.91 9.13
CA MET A 1 0.68 14.83 8.75
C MET A 1 0.54 14.65 7.25
N ARG A 2 1.61 14.76 6.46
CA ARG A 2 1.54 14.48 5.02
C ARG A 2 1.79 12.99 4.81
N ALA A 3 1.19 12.44 3.77
CA ALA A 3 1.41 11.07 3.34
C ALA A 3 1.65 11.08 1.83
N ARG A 4 2.61 10.28 1.39
CA ARG A 4 2.83 9.99 -0.03
C ARG A 4 2.11 8.69 -0.37
N ILE A 5 1.58 8.60 -1.57
CA ILE A 5 0.84 7.42 -2.03
C ILE A 5 1.54 6.89 -3.28
N ALA A 6 1.86 5.61 -3.26
CA ALA A 6 2.28 4.86 -4.43
C ALA A 6 1.25 3.75 -4.66
N SER A 7 0.84 3.56 -5.91
CA SER A 7 -0.14 2.55 -6.28
C SER A 7 0.26 1.81 -7.53
N ARG A 8 -0.13 0.54 -7.64
CA ARG A 8 0.04 -0.29 -8.82
C ARG A 8 -1.22 -1.13 -9.03
N GLU A 9 -1.68 -1.21 -10.28
CA GLU A 9 -2.74 -2.14 -10.69
C GLU A 9 -2.26 -3.59 -10.54
N GLU A 10 -3.16 -4.44 -10.08
CA GLU A 10 -2.91 -5.87 -10.00
C GLU A 10 -3.19 -6.54 -11.36
N ASP A 11 -2.64 -7.73 -11.59
CA ASP A 11 -2.53 -8.29 -12.93
C ASP A 11 -3.77 -9.11 -13.39
N MET A 12 -4.75 -9.35 -12.50
CA MET A 12 -5.87 -10.29 -12.68
C MET A 12 -7.24 -9.64 -12.85
N SER A 13 -7.34 -8.31 -12.80
CA SER A 13 -8.59 -7.58 -12.99
C SER A 13 -8.39 -6.20 -13.61
N PRO A 14 -9.44 -5.58 -14.15
CA PRO A 14 -9.32 -4.28 -14.82
C PRO A 14 -9.04 -3.09 -13.90
N ASP A 15 -9.33 -3.20 -12.60
CA ASP A 15 -9.31 -2.06 -11.67
C ASP A 15 -8.86 -2.39 -10.23
N GLY A 16 -8.48 -3.65 -9.98
CA GLY A 16 -7.87 -4.03 -8.72
C GLY A 16 -6.49 -3.39 -8.56
N LYS A 17 -6.12 -3.01 -7.32
CA LYS A 17 -4.82 -2.39 -7.07
C LYS A 17 -4.32 -2.53 -5.64
N LEU A 18 -3.00 -2.45 -5.53
CA LEU A 18 -2.27 -2.23 -4.29
C LEU A 18 -1.97 -0.73 -4.14
N GLU A 19 -2.27 -0.18 -2.97
CA GLU A 19 -1.87 1.18 -2.58
C GLU A 19 -1.03 1.11 -1.30
N ILE A 20 0.10 1.81 -1.29
CA ILE A 20 0.94 1.99 -0.11
C ILE A 20 1.00 3.47 0.22
N LEU A 21 0.59 3.82 1.44
CA LEU A 21 0.69 5.16 1.99
C LEU A 21 1.88 5.21 2.94
N MET A 22 2.82 6.12 2.67
CA MET A 22 3.99 6.39 3.50
C MET A 22 3.78 7.70 4.25
N GLN A 23 3.69 7.65 5.57
CA GLN A 23 3.55 8.83 6.43
C GLN A 23 4.93 9.41 6.80
N ASP A 24 4.97 10.71 7.11
CA ASP A 24 6.21 11.42 7.43
C ASP A 24 6.95 10.87 8.67
N ASP A 25 6.23 10.24 9.60
CA ASP A 25 6.77 9.57 10.78
C ASP A 25 7.32 8.15 10.50
N GLY A 26 7.19 7.69 9.25
CA GLY A 26 7.66 6.40 8.79
C GLY A 26 6.66 5.27 9.00
N ASP A 27 5.42 5.58 9.39
CA ASP A 27 4.32 4.64 9.40
C ASP A 27 3.93 4.27 7.95
N VAL A 28 3.52 3.02 7.76
CA VAL A 28 3.17 2.48 6.45
C VAL A 28 1.79 1.86 6.50
N ILE A 29 0.88 2.34 5.66
CA ILE A 29 -0.44 1.74 5.48
C ILE A 29 -0.44 1.01 4.14
N VAL A 30 -0.71 -0.29 4.19
CA VAL A 30 -0.94 -1.13 3.01
C VAL A 30 -2.44 -1.23 2.80
N ASN A 31 -2.91 -0.89 1.61
CA ASN A 31 -4.32 -0.95 1.25
C ASN A 31 -4.51 -1.78 -0.01
N VAL A 32 -5.42 -2.76 0.06
CA VAL A 32 -5.81 -3.59 -1.07
C VAL A 32 -7.20 -3.15 -1.52
N LYS A 33 -7.28 -2.66 -2.75
CA LYS A 33 -8.54 -2.32 -3.40
C LYS A 33 -8.87 -3.43 -4.40
N PRO A 34 -9.83 -4.32 -4.10
CA PRO A 34 -10.23 -5.35 -5.04
C PRO A 34 -10.97 -4.71 -6.22
N SER A 35 -11.10 -5.48 -7.29
CA SER A 35 -11.89 -5.07 -8.44
C SER A 35 -13.34 -4.80 -8.05
N ARG A 36 -13.98 -3.82 -8.71
CA ARG A 36 -15.42 -3.61 -8.58
C ARG A 36 -16.25 -4.80 -9.07
N GLU A 37 -15.67 -5.62 -9.93
CA GLU A 37 -16.32 -6.81 -10.48
C GLU A 37 -16.09 -8.06 -9.62
N ASP A 38 -15.28 -7.99 -8.57
CA ASP A 38 -15.04 -9.12 -7.67
C ASP A 38 -16.35 -9.53 -6.97
N PRO A 39 -16.91 -10.73 -7.27
CA PRO A 39 -18.19 -11.16 -6.72
C PRO A 39 -18.12 -11.47 -5.21
N HIS A 40 -16.90 -11.63 -4.68
CA HIS A 40 -16.63 -11.86 -3.27
C HIS A 40 -16.40 -10.57 -2.49
N TYR A 41 -16.21 -9.44 -3.19
CA TYR A 41 -16.09 -8.16 -2.52
C TYR A 41 -17.44 -7.72 -1.94
N ARG A 42 -17.53 -7.87 -0.62
CA ARG A 42 -18.68 -7.48 0.21
C ARG A 42 -18.41 -6.16 0.97
N GLY A 43 -17.33 -5.47 0.62
CA GLY A 43 -16.62 -4.54 1.51
C GLY A 43 -16.74 -3.04 1.20
N SER A 44 -15.99 -2.27 2.00
CA SER A 44 -15.91 -0.80 1.99
C SER A 44 -15.23 -0.27 0.72
N PRO A 45 -15.75 0.78 0.04
CA PRO A 45 -15.19 1.35 -1.21
C PRO A 45 -13.73 1.83 -1.07
N PHE A 46 -13.23 1.90 0.16
CA PHE A 46 -11.85 2.27 0.47
C PHE A 46 -10.86 1.09 0.40
N GLY A 47 -11.34 -0.15 0.26
CA GLY A 47 -10.53 -1.37 0.28
C GLY A 47 -10.41 -1.97 1.69
N VAL A 48 -9.43 -2.86 1.87
CA VAL A 48 -9.02 -3.39 3.18
C VAL A 48 -7.59 -2.93 3.44
N SER A 49 -7.36 -2.33 4.61
CA SER A 49 -6.05 -1.76 4.97
C SER A 49 -5.47 -2.36 6.24
N VAL A 50 -4.14 -2.42 6.29
CA VAL A 50 -3.34 -2.75 7.49
C VAL A 50 -2.27 -1.69 7.68
N GLU A 51 -2.12 -1.23 8.92
CA GLU A 51 -1.13 -0.21 9.30
C GLU A 51 0.05 -0.85 10.05
N PHE A 52 1.25 -0.41 9.69
CA PHE A 52 2.51 -0.77 10.34
C PHE A 52 3.15 0.50 10.87
N CYS A 53 3.06 0.70 12.19
CA CYS A 53 3.62 1.86 12.82
C CYS A 53 5.16 1.83 12.84
N SER A 54 5.78 2.99 12.95
CA SER A 54 7.21 3.16 13.16
C SER A 54 7.65 2.65 14.55
N VAL A 55 8.97 2.54 14.74
CA VAL A 55 9.56 2.14 16.02
C VAL A 55 9.23 3.19 17.09
N GLY A 56 8.65 2.76 18.22
CA GLY A 56 8.24 3.64 19.32
C GLY A 56 6.73 3.89 19.40
N SER A 57 6.01 3.78 18.28
CA SER A 57 4.55 3.99 18.21
C SER A 57 3.73 2.69 18.17
N GLY A 58 4.38 1.54 18.37
CA GLY A 58 3.74 0.21 18.36
C GLY A 58 4.35 -0.78 17.37
N GLY A 59 5.06 -0.32 16.33
CA GLY A 59 5.60 -1.20 15.28
C GLY A 59 7.07 -1.59 15.43
N GLY A 60 7.65 -1.40 16.62
CA GLY A 60 9.02 -1.82 16.94
C GLY A 60 9.30 -3.34 16.83
N ARG A 61 8.26 -4.15 16.57
CA ARG A 61 8.36 -5.62 16.43
C ARG A 61 8.52 -6.10 14.97
N SER A 62 8.43 -5.20 13.99
CA SER A 62 8.31 -5.57 12.57
C SER A 62 9.36 -4.88 11.70
N ILE A 63 10.59 -4.69 12.20
CA ILE A 63 11.63 -3.92 11.50
C ILE A 63 11.93 -4.43 10.08
N HIS A 64 11.96 -5.75 9.89
CA HIS A 64 12.18 -6.35 8.58
C HIS A 64 10.98 -6.17 7.65
N THR A 65 9.75 -6.33 8.17
CA THR A 65 8.52 -6.09 7.42
C THR A 65 8.41 -4.63 6.98
N LEU A 66 8.64 -3.68 7.90
CA LEU A 66 8.65 -2.24 7.60
C LEU A 66 9.68 -1.90 6.53
N LYS A 67 10.89 -2.48 6.61
CA LYS A 67 11.89 -2.29 5.57
C LYS A 67 11.38 -2.80 4.21
N ALA A 68 10.84 -4.01 4.16
CA ALA A 68 10.32 -4.59 2.91
C ALA A 68 9.19 -3.75 2.31
N LEU A 69 8.29 -3.21 3.14
CA LEU A 69 7.21 -2.34 2.67
C LEU A 69 7.71 -0.99 2.13
N ARG A 70 8.76 -0.42 2.74
CA ARG A 70 9.42 0.80 2.23
C ARG A 70 10.16 0.55 0.91
N ASP A 71 10.81 -0.60 0.79
CA ASP A 71 11.45 -1.02 -0.45
C ASP A 71 10.40 -1.21 -1.55
N LEU A 72 9.26 -1.85 -1.24
CA LEU A 72 8.14 -2.03 -2.17
C LEU A 72 7.53 -0.69 -2.60
N PHE A 73 7.32 0.24 -1.68
CA PHE A 73 6.86 1.60 -1.99
C PHE A 73 7.80 2.28 -3.01
N SER A 74 9.12 2.20 -2.77
CA SER A 74 10.11 2.79 -3.66
C SER A 74 10.14 2.12 -5.04
N ALA A 75 9.91 0.81 -5.10
CA ALA A 75 9.78 0.08 -6.36
C ALA A 75 8.55 0.54 -7.16
N ILE A 76 7.39 0.66 -6.52
CA ILE A 76 6.16 1.13 -7.19
C ILE A 76 6.32 2.57 -7.70
N GLU A 77 6.92 3.47 -6.92
CA GLU A 77 7.18 4.84 -7.41
C GLU A 77 8.10 4.86 -8.63
N LYS A 78 9.12 4.00 -8.62
CA LYS A 78 10.04 3.87 -9.75
C LYS A 78 9.33 3.31 -10.98
N ASP A 79 8.56 2.25 -10.80
CA ASP A 79 7.76 1.65 -11.87
C ASP A 79 6.79 2.66 -12.46
N ASN A 80 6.09 3.45 -11.62
CA ASN A 80 5.18 4.50 -12.08
C ASN A 80 5.89 5.64 -12.83
N ALA A 81 7.15 5.94 -12.49
CA ALA A 81 7.95 6.94 -13.18
C ALA A 81 8.50 6.45 -14.52
N GLU A 82 8.87 5.17 -14.60
CA GLU A 82 9.45 4.54 -15.80
C GLU A 82 8.36 4.03 -16.77
N ASN A 83 7.24 3.52 -16.25
CA ASN A 83 6.13 2.91 -16.97
C ASN A 83 4.79 3.27 -16.28
N PRO A 84 4.21 4.45 -16.57
CA PRO A 84 2.92 4.85 -16.02
C PRO A 84 1.81 3.84 -16.37
N GLN A 85 1.02 3.46 -15.37
CA GLN A 85 -0.18 2.62 -15.51
C GLN A 85 -1.43 3.50 -15.62
#